data_AF-T1AE88-F1
#
_entry.id   AF-T1AE88-F1
#
_cell.length_a   1.000
_cell.length_b   1.000
_cell.length_c   1.000
_cell.angle_alpha   90.00
_cell.angle_beta   90.00
_cell.angle_gamma   90.00
#
_symmetry.space_group_name_H-M   'P 1'
#
loop_
_entity.id
_entity.type
_entity.pdbx_description
1 polymer ?
#
loop_
_entity_poly.entity_id
_entity_poly.type
_entity_poly.pdbx_seq_one_letter_code
_entity_poly.pdbx_strand_id
1 'polypeptide(L)'
;MLTASFAEAYRVLKADGVLTVMFTHKRVDAWDTLGMALLESGFTIDSSWPVHTEFEHSLHQAKKNAASSTVMLTCHKRQGAERAYWADIRPEIERAAEEAVHRFAADGLAGVDLTLATFGPVLSVLSQRWPVFTGELGPDGL
;
A
#
# COMPACT_ATOMS: atom_id res chain seq x y z
N MET A 1 -8.86 15.86 -0.56
CA MET A 1 -9.89 15.41 0.40
C MET A 1 -9.42 14.21 1.22
N LEU A 2 -8.89 13.14 0.59
CA LEU A 2 -8.39 11.95 1.29
C LEU A 2 -7.21 12.26 2.24
N THR A 3 -6.19 12.98 1.77
CA THR A 3 -5.05 13.42 2.62
C THR A 3 -5.52 14.20 3.85
N ALA A 4 -6.49 15.12 3.71
CA ALA A 4 -7.02 15.86 4.86
C ALA A 4 -7.72 14.95 5.88
N SER A 5 -8.38 13.88 5.42
CA SER A 5 -9.04 12.91 6.31
C SER A 5 -8.01 12.10 7.10
N PHE A 6 -6.94 11.66 6.44
CA PHE A 6 -5.84 10.96 7.11
C PHE A 6 -5.01 11.89 8.00
N ALA A 7 -4.83 13.15 7.64
CA ALA A 7 -4.19 14.14 8.51
C ALA A 7 -4.97 14.34 9.82
N GLU A 8 -6.30 14.37 9.74
CA GLU A 8 -7.14 14.43 10.95
C GLU A 8 -7.06 13.11 11.75
N ALA A 9 -7.08 11.96 11.09
CA ALA A 9 -6.85 10.67 11.74
C ALA A 9 -5.48 10.63 12.46
N TYR A 10 -4.43 11.14 11.82
CA TYR A 10 -3.11 11.29 12.42
C TYR A 10 -3.13 12.20 13.65
N ARG A 11 -3.84 13.33 13.59
CA ARG A 11 -3.94 14.28 14.71
C ARG A 11 -4.56 13.64 15.95
N VAL A 12 -5.62 12.84 15.79
CA VAL A 12 -6.37 12.25 16.91
C VAL A 12 -5.84 10.90 17.40
N LEU A 13 -5.09 10.18 16.56
CA LEU A 13 -4.50 8.89 16.93
C LEU A 13 -3.42 9.08 18.01
N LYS A 14 -3.31 8.14 18.95
CA LYS A 14 -2.23 8.14 19.94
C LYS A 14 -0.87 7.94 19.26
N ALA A 15 0.22 8.24 19.97
CA ALA A 15 1.58 8.08 19.45
C ALA A 15 1.89 6.62 19.05
N ASP A 16 1.39 5.67 19.84
CA ASP A 16 1.48 4.21 19.66
C ASP A 16 0.21 3.61 19.03
N GLY A 17 -0.69 4.46 18.54
CA GLY A 17 -1.95 4.00 17.96
C GLY A 17 -1.76 3.39 16.58
N VAL A 18 -2.68 2.48 16.24
CA VAL A 18 -2.72 1.78 14.95
C VAL A 18 -3.91 2.29 14.13
N LEU A 19 -3.66 2.68 12.89
CA LEU A 19 -4.69 2.93 11.89
C LEU A 19 -4.80 1.71 10.98
N THR A 20 -5.99 1.13 10.86
CA THR A 20 -6.26 0.08 9.88
C THR A 20 -7.14 0.63 8.76
N VAL A 21 -6.69 0.48 7.52
CA VAL A 21 -7.44 0.91 6.33
C VAL A 21 -7.87 -0.32 5.54
N MET A 22 -9.17 -0.46 5.34
CA MET A 22 -9.75 -1.44 4.44
C MET A 22 -9.90 -0.80 3.05
N PHE A 23 -9.34 -1.43 2.02
CA PHE A 23 -9.38 -0.90 0.67
C PHE A 23 -9.69 -1.98 -0.36
N THR A 24 -10.65 -1.69 -1.25
CA THR A 24 -11.05 -2.60 -2.34
C THR A 24 -11.13 -1.81 -3.63
N HIS A 25 -10.09 -1.89 -4.46
CA HIS A 25 -10.09 -1.23 -5.76
C HIS A 25 -9.14 -1.91 -6.74
N LYS A 26 -9.57 -2.04 -8.00
CA LYS A 26 -8.82 -2.73 -9.06
C LYS A 26 -7.77 -1.88 -9.76
N ARG A 27 -8.03 -0.58 -9.79
CA ARG A 27 -7.19 0.34 -10.56
C ARG A 27 -6.01 0.81 -9.73
N VAL A 28 -4.83 0.77 -10.35
CA VAL A 28 -3.54 1.17 -9.77
C VAL A 28 -3.57 2.62 -9.30
N ASP A 29 -4.19 3.52 -10.06
CA ASP A 29 -4.24 4.96 -9.72
C ASP A 29 -4.97 5.26 -8.40
N ALA A 30 -5.90 4.39 -8.00
CA ALA A 30 -6.54 4.51 -6.69
C ALA A 30 -5.61 4.08 -5.55
N TRP A 31 -4.71 3.13 -5.80
CA TRP A 31 -3.64 2.74 -4.87
C TRP A 31 -2.60 3.85 -4.74
N ASP A 32 -2.23 4.50 -5.85
CA ASP A 32 -1.35 5.67 -5.83
C ASP A 32 -1.95 6.79 -4.98
N THR A 33 -3.26 7.06 -5.17
CA THR A 33 -3.99 8.08 -4.41
C THR A 33 -4.06 7.73 -2.91
N LEU A 34 -4.34 6.47 -2.57
CA LEU A 34 -4.38 5.99 -1.19
C LEU A 34 -3.00 6.07 -0.52
N GLY A 35 -2.00 5.51 -1.19
CA GLY A 35 -0.61 5.48 -0.73
C GLY A 35 -0.10 6.89 -0.49
N MET A 36 -0.21 7.78 -1.47
CA MET A 36 0.22 9.17 -1.33
C MET A 36 -0.48 9.86 -0.17
N ALA A 37 -1.80 9.71 -0.05
CA ALA A 37 -2.56 10.34 1.03
C ALA A 37 -2.12 9.85 2.43
N LEU A 38 -1.82 8.57 2.59
CA LEU A 38 -1.26 8.02 3.84
C LEU A 38 0.15 8.57 4.11
N LEU A 39 1.01 8.57 3.09
CA LEU A 39 2.40 9.01 3.19
C LEU A 39 2.53 10.48 3.54
N GLU A 40 1.79 11.35 2.85
CA GLU A 40 1.73 12.80 3.08
C GLU A 40 1.13 13.14 4.46
N SER A 41 0.23 12.30 4.97
CA SER A 41 -0.37 12.48 6.30
C SER A 41 0.51 11.99 7.44
N GLY A 42 1.72 11.49 7.15
CA GLY A 42 2.69 11.06 8.15
C GLY A 42 2.55 9.62 8.62
N PHE A 43 1.81 8.77 7.91
CA PHE A 43 1.74 7.34 8.22
C PHE A 43 2.82 6.53 7.52
N THR A 44 3.29 5.49 8.20
CA THR A 44 4.04 4.38 7.62
C THR A 44 3.10 3.17 7.52
N ILE A 45 3.21 2.40 6.45
CA ILE A 45 2.46 1.16 6.22
C ILE A 45 3.39 0.02 6.64
N ASP A 46 2.97 -0.78 7.63
CA ASP A 46 3.83 -1.82 8.18
C ASP A 46 3.49 -3.21 7.66
N SER A 47 2.22 -3.44 7.38
CA SER A 47 1.76 -4.70 6.83
C SER A 47 0.49 -4.53 6.01
N SER A 48 0.30 -5.47 5.10
CA SER A 48 -0.86 -5.54 4.22
C SER A 48 -1.33 -6.97 4.10
N TRP A 49 -2.64 -7.17 4.21
CA TRP A 49 -3.25 -8.49 4.18
C TRP A 49 -4.38 -8.50 3.16
N PRO A 50 -4.26 -9.27 2.06
CA PRO A 50 -5.40 -9.53 1.20
C PRO A 50 -6.38 -10.46 1.94
N VAL A 51 -7.65 -10.10 1.90
CA VAL A 51 -8.77 -10.84 2.47
C VAL A 51 -9.73 -11.13 1.32
N HIS A 52 -9.91 -12.40 1.01
CA HIS A 52 -10.92 -12.84 0.05
C HIS A 52 -12.31 -12.66 0.68
N THR A 53 -13.20 -11.89 0.06
CA THR A 53 -14.49 -11.48 0.64
C THR A 53 -15.72 -12.11 -0.01
N GLU A 54 -15.59 -13.17 -0.83
CA GLU A 54 -16.77 -13.87 -1.35
C GLU A 54 -17.17 -15.12 -0.55
N PHE A 55 -18.46 -15.23 -0.25
CA PHE A 55 -19.13 -16.43 0.27
C PHE A 55 -19.34 -17.43 -0.88
N GLU A 56 -18.86 -18.66 -0.73
CA GLU A 56 -18.96 -19.76 -1.73
C GLU A 56 -20.39 -20.24 -2.07
N HIS A 57 -21.46 -19.54 -1.66
CA HIS A 57 -22.83 -20.07 -1.72
C HIS A 57 -23.69 -19.63 -2.91
N SER A 58 -23.12 -19.04 -3.96
CA SER A 58 -23.88 -18.83 -5.20
C SER A 58 -23.07 -19.19 -6.44
N LEU A 59 -23.10 -20.49 -6.77
CA LEU A 59 -22.64 -21.11 -8.02
C LEU A 59 -23.22 -20.49 -9.31
N HIS A 60 -24.06 -19.46 -9.23
CA HIS A 60 -24.75 -18.86 -10.38
C HIS A 60 -24.15 -17.53 -10.89
N GLN A 61 -23.19 -16.90 -10.20
CA GLN A 61 -22.63 -15.59 -10.61
C GLN A 61 -21.16 -15.62 -11.08
N ALA A 62 -20.57 -16.82 -11.25
CA ALA A 62 -19.15 -17.05 -11.50
C ALA A 62 -18.57 -16.60 -12.86
N LYS A 63 -19.06 -15.52 -13.47
CA LYS A 63 -18.63 -15.06 -14.80
C LYS A 63 -18.42 -13.56 -14.99
N LYS A 64 -18.12 -12.80 -13.94
CA LYS A 64 -17.65 -11.42 -14.14
C LYS A 64 -16.60 -11.07 -13.11
N ASN A 65 -15.33 -11.26 -13.46
CA ASN A 65 -14.14 -10.44 -13.14
C ASN A 65 -14.32 -9.41 -12.01
N ALA A 66 -14.84 -9.79 -10.84
CA ALA A 66 -14.92 -8.98 -9.65
C ALA A 66 -13.58 -9.19 -8.95
N ALA A 67 -12.96 -8.11 -8.49
CA ALA A 67 -11.82 -8.28 -7.59
C ALA A 67 -12.49 -8.72 -6.31
N SER A 68 -12.23 -9.96 -5.96
CA SER A 68 -12.85 -10.62 -4.82
C SER A 68 -12.09 -10.32 -3.53
N SER A 69 -10.94 -9.64 -3.64
CA SER A 69 -10.03 -9.40 -2.53
C SER A 69 -10.06 -7.95 -2.06
N THR A 70 -10.37 -7.80 -0.77
CA THR A 70 -10.20 -6.57 0.00
C THR A 70 -8.81 -6.60 0.64
N VAL A 71 -8.06 -5.51 0.59
CA VAL A 71 -6.77 -5.44 1.28
C VAL A 71 -6.91 -4.62 2.56
N MET A 72 -6.38 -5.18 3.65
CA MET A 72 -6.27 -4.52 4.95
C MET A 72 -4.85 -3.99 5.10
N LEU A 73 -4.68 -2.68 5.23
CA LEU A 73 -3.40 -2.03 5.50
C LEU A 73 -3.33 -1.65 6.98
N THR A 74 -2.22 -1.96 7.62
CA THR A 74 -1.94 -1.53 9.00
C THR A 74 -0.89 -0.43 8.96
N CYS A 75 -1.22 0.70 9.58
CA CYS A 75 -0.41 1.91 9.53
C CYS A 75 -0.15 2.46 10.93
N HIS A 76 1.03 3.04 11.13
CA HIS A 76 1.42 3.72 12.35
C HIS A 76 1.93 5.13 12.05
N LYS A 77 1.95 5.98 13.07
CA LYS A 77 2.61 7.28 12.95
C LYS A 77 4.09 7.06 12.65
N ARG A 78 4.60 7.71 11.60
CA ARG A 78 5.99 7.57 11.22
C ARG A 78 6.92 8.12 12.30
N GLN A 79 7.91 7.33 12.68
CA GLN A 79 8.94 7.72 13.65
C GLN A 79 10.26 8.00 12.93
N GLY A 80 10.57 9.28 12.74
CA GLY A 80 11.73 9.71 11.97
C GLY A 80 11.54 9.57 10.46
N ALA A 81 12.24 10.42 9.71
CA ALA A 81 12.29 10.35 8.25
C ALA A 81 13.74 10.49 7.84
N GLU A 82 14.33 9.41 7.35
CA GLU A 82 15.62 9.47 6.68
C GLU A 82 15.36 9.68 5.19
N ARG A 83 16.02 10.67 4.60
CA ARG A 83 15.88 10.94 3.16
C ARG A 83 16.39 9.73 2.39
N ALA A 84 15.60 9.25 1.44
CA ALA A 84 16.01 8.16 0.56
C ALA A 84 15.96 8.60 -0.91
N TYR A 85 16.85 8.06 -1.73
CA TYR A 85 16.78 8.25 -3.18
C TYR A 85 16.14 7.05 -3.84
N TRP A 86 15.41 7.28 -4.93
CA TRP A 86 14.78 6.22 -5.72
C TRP A 86 15.77 5.12 -6.13
N ALA A 87 16.98 5.52 -6.52
CA ALA A 87 18.03 4.60 -6.92
C ALA A 87 18.43 3.61 -5.80
N ASP A 88 18.36 4.04 -4.55
CA ASP A 88 18.76 3.24 -3.39
C ASP A 88 17.64 2.26 -2.97
N ILE A 89 16.38 2.67 -3.10
CA ILE A 89 15.24 1.88 -2.62
C ILE A 89 14.62 0.99 -3.70
N ARG A 90 14.84 1.29 -4.99
CA ARG A 90 14.25 0.52 -6.10
C ARG A 90 14.53 -0.99 -5.99
N PRO A 91 15.77 -1.45 -5.69
CA PRO A 91 16.03 -2.89 -5.54
C PRO A 91 15.23 -3.53 -4.40
N GLU A 92 14.98 -2.79 -3.31
CA GLU A 92 14.20 -3.28 -2.17
C GLU A 92 12.71 -3.39 -2.53
N ILE A 93 12.20 -2.41 -3.28
CA ILE A 93 10.83 -2.42 -3.81
C ILE A 93 10.61 -3.59 -4.77
N GLU A 94 11.53 -3.80 -5.72
CA GLU A 94 11.47 -4.90 -6.69
C GLU A 94 11.47 -6.25 -5.97
N ARG A 95 12.38 -6.43 -5.00
CA ARG A 95 12.43 -7.64 -4.17
C ARG A 95 11.14 -7.85 -3.37
N ALA A 96 10.58 -6.81 -2.76
CA ALA A 96 9.32 -6.92 -2.02
C ALA A 96 8.15 -7.29 -2.94
N ALA A 97 8.12 -6.80 -4.18
CA ALA A 97 7.12 -7.18 -5.16
C ALA A 97 7.25 -8.65 -5.56
N GLU A 98 8.46 -9.14 -5.84
CA GLU A 98 8.73 -10.54 -6.19
C GLU A 98 8.36 -11.48 -5.04
N GLU A 99 8.82 -11.20 -3.81
CA GLU A 99 8.49 -11.97 -2.61
C GLU A 99 6.97 -12.03 -2.38
N ALA A 100 6.28 -10.90 -2.56
CA ALA A 100 4.83 -10.82 -2.44
C ALA A 100 4.10 -11.67 -3.49
N VAL A 101 4.54 -11.61 -4.76
CA VAL A 101 3.97 -12.44 -5.84
C VAL A 101 4.11 -13.93 -5.50
N HIS A 102 5.31 -14.37 -5.10
CA HIS A 102 5.55 -15.77 -4.76
C HIS A 102 4.71 -16.22 -3.57
N ARG A 103 4.66 -15.41 -2.51
CA ARG A 103 3.89 -15.71 -1.31
C ARG A 103 2.39 -15.83 -1.62
N PHE A 104 1.81 -14.79 -2.22
CA PHE A 104 0.36 -14.75 -2.41
C PHE A 104 -0.11 -15.73 -3.50
N ALA A 105 0.72 -16.04 -4.49
CA ALA A 105 0.43 -17.13 -5.42
C ALA A 105 0.41 -18.50 -4.72
N ALA A 106 1.32 -18.74 -3.76
CA ALA A 106 1.30 -19.95 -2.95
C ALA A 106 0.07 -20.02 -2.02
N ASP A 107 -0.45 -18.87 -1.59
CA ASP A 107 -1.71 -18.75 -0.83
C ASP A 107 -2.96 -18.88 -1.72
N GLY A 108 -2.80 -19.14 -3.03
CA GLY A 108 -3.89 -19.41 -3.96
C GLY A 108 -4.46 -18.18 -4.68
N LEU A 109 -3.89 -17.00 -4.50
CA LEU A 109 -4.30 -15.80 -5.25
C LEU A 109 -3.81 -15.88 -6.70
N ALA A 110 -4.65 -15.42 -7.62
CA ALA A 110 -4.33 -15.39 -9.04
C ALA A 110 -4.92 -14.15 -9.71
N GLY A 111 -4.44 -13.87 -10.93
CA GLY A 111 -4.94 -12.77 -11.76
C GLY A 111 -4.86 -11.41 -11.07
N VAL A 112 -5.94 -10.64 -11.12
CA VAL A 112 -5.97 -9.28 -10.57
C VAL A 112 -5.77 -9.26 -9.06
N ASP A 113 -6.31 -10.23 -8.32
CA ASP A 113 -6.21 -10.25 -6.85
C ASP A 113 -4.76 -10.48 -6.39
N LEU A 114 -3.97 -11.26 -7.15
CA LEU A 114 -2.53 -11.40 -6.93
C LEU A 114 -1.80 -10.06 -7.14
N THR A 115 -2.12 -9.33 -8.21
CA THR A 115 -1.56 -7.99 -8.44
C THR A 115 -1.97 -7.00 -7.36
N LEU A 116 -3.21 -7.06 -6.87
CA LEU A 116 -3.66 -6.16 -5.81
C LEU A 116 -2.95 -6.43 -4.48
N ALA A 117 -2.69 -7.70 -4.17
CA ALA A 117 -2.01 -8.10 -2.96
C ALA A 117 -0.56 -7.60 -2.90
N THR A 118 0.11 -7.38 -4.05
CA THR A 118 1.51 -6.93 -4.09
C THR A 118 1.70 -5.43 -3.85
N PHE A 119 0.65 -4.62 -3.99
CA PHE A 119 0.75 -3.18 -3.72
C PHE A 119 1.08 -2.88 -2.27
N GLY A 120 0.48 -3.62 -1.34
CA GLY A 120 0.69 -3.41 0.08
C GLY A 120 2.15 -3.57 0.52
N PRO A 121 2.84 -4.68 0.19
CA PRO A 121 4.26 -4.86 0.49
C PRO A 121 5.17 -3.82 -0.18
N VAL A 122 4.88 -3.43 -1.42
CA VAL A 122 5.62 -2.37 -2.13
C VAL A 122 5.45 -1.02 -1.43
N LEU A 123 4.22 -0.65 -1.09
CA LEU A 123 3.92 0.58 -0.35
C LEU A 123 4.54 0.58 1.04
N SER A 124 4.66 -0.58 1.69
CA SER A 124 5.35 -0.72 2.97
C SER A 124 6.81 -0.26 2.87
N VAL A 125 7.58 -0.80 1.92
CA VAL A 125 8.99 -0.40 1.69
C VAL A 125 9.09 1.09 1.40
N LEU A 126 8.26 1.59 0.48
CA LEU A 126 8.24 3.01 0.12
C LEU A 126 7.96 3.90 1.35
N SER A 127 7.01 3.49 2.20
CA SER A 127 6.56 4.28 3.34
C SER A 127 7.59 4.40 4.46
N GLN A 128 8.42 3.37 4.65
CA GLN A 128 9.50 3.37 5.64
C GLN A 128 10.63 4.34 5.26
N ARG A 129 10.76 4.64 3.97
CA ARG A 129 11.84 5.48 3.40
C ARG A 129 11.36 6.85 2.93
N TRP A 130 10.12 7.23 3.26
CA TRP A 130 9.53 8.49 2.79
C TRP A 130 10.02 9.71 3.59
N PRO A 131 10.39 10.83 2.93
CA PRO A 131 10.22 11.11 1.50
C PRO A 131 11.34 10.54 0.63
N VAL A 132 10.95 10.10 -0.57
CA VAL A 132 11.84 9.53 -1.58
C VAL A 132 12.06 10.55 -2.70
N PHE A 133 13.32 10.83 -3.01
CA PHE A 133 13.71 11.77 -4.06
C PHE A 133 14.13 11.04 -5.32
N THR A 134 13.66 11.50 -6.47
CA THR A 134 14.27 11.16 -7.76
C THR A 134 15.49 12.06 -7.94
N GLY A 135 16.63 11.52 -8.38
CA GLY A 135 17.88 12.26 -8.54
C GLY A 135 17.88 13.33 -9.64
N GLU A 136 16.71 13.79 -10.07
CA GLU A 136 16.61 14.98 -10.90
C GLU A 136 16.83 16.19 -10.00
N LEU A 137 17.97 16.86 -10.19
CA LEU A 137 18.20 18.20 -9.69
C LEU A 137 16.98 19.04 -10.11
N GLY A 138 16.32 19.67 -9.14
CA GLY A 138 15.38 20.74 -9.47
C GLY A 138 16.10 21.81 -10.31
N PRO A 139 15.37 22.68 -11.01
CA PRO A 139 15.98 23.78 -11.78
C PRO A 139 16.94 24.66 -10.95
N ASP A 140 16.88 24.57 -9.61
CA ASP A 140 17.70 25.33 -8.67
C ASP A 140 18.93 24.57 -8.14
N GLY A 141 19.17 23.32 -8.54
CA GLY A 141 20.41 22.59 -8.25
C GLY A 141 20.71 22.33 -6.76
N LEU A 142 19.69 22.32 -5.89
CA LEU A 142 19.79 22.01 -4.46
C LEU A 142 19.06 20.71 -4.09
#